data_AF-A0A1Y9H2F7-F1
#
_entry.id   AF-A0A1Y9H2F7-F1
#
_cell.length_a   1.000
_cell.length_b   1.000
_cell.length_c   1.000
_cell.angle_alpha   90.00
_cell.angle_beta   90.00
_cell.angle_gamma   90.00
#
_symmetry.space_group_name_H-M   'P 1'
#
loop_
_entity.id
_entity.type
_entity.pdbx_description
1 polymer ?
#
loop_
_entity_poly.entity_id
_entity_poly.type
_entity_poly.pdbx_seq_one_letter_code
_entity_poly.pdbx_strand_id
1 'polypeptide(L)'
;MRTLLVPITLFVAAHGAYVVRTFADATRYRDECVQLHAVRGSSLIDYMRQVALHTDDVDGRWCVVRCILQQAGLLEADTGDLHEPNVHAQMQHSNAIVEDPDDVRSETHRCLREPDATDGGCRRAYTFFACIQSTEYDLF
;
A
#
# COMPACT_ATOMS: atom_id res chain seq x y z
N MET A 1 -33.46 -13.90 -40.21
CA MET A 1 -32.84 -13.03 -39.18
C MET A 1 -32.37 -13.93 -38.05
N ARG A 2 -31.07 -13.99 -37.77
CA ARG A 2 -30.45 -14.95 -36.83
C ARG A 2 -29.99 -14.14 -35.61
N THR A 3 -30.75 -14.22 -34.53
CA THR A 3 -30.44 -13.53 -33.27
C THR A 3 -29.30 -14.27 -32.56
N LEU A 4 -28.14 -13.62 -32.44
CA LEU A 4 -27.03 -14.08 -31.63
C LEU A 4 -27.29 -13.62 -30.18
N LEU A 5 -27.64 -14.57 -29.31
CA LEU A 5 -27.65 -14.35 -27.86
C LEU A 5 -26.19 -14.38 -27.38
N VAL A 6 -25.65 -13.22 -27.05
CA VAL A 6 -24.34 -13.07 -26.39
C VAL A 6 -24.55 -13.33 -24.90
N PRO A 7 -23.94 -14.37 -24.30
CA PRO A 7 -24.01 -14.58 -22.86
C PRO A 7 -23.15 -13.52 -22.17
N ILE A 8 -23.80 -12.59 -21.47
CA ILE A 8 -23.14 -11.66 -20.56
C ILE A 8 -22.74 -12.47 -19.33
N THR A 9 -21.47 -12.87 -19.24
CA THR A 9 -20.90 -13.44 -18.02
C THR A 9 -20.77 -12.32 -16.99
N LEU A 10 -21.72 -12.26 -16.06
CA LEU A 10 -21.59 -11.49 -14.82
C LEU A 10 -20.47 -12.13 -13.98
N PHE A 11 -19.28 -11.53 -14.02
CA PHE A 11 -18.26 -11.78 -13.01
C PHE A 11 -18.76 -11.19 -11.69
N VAL A 12 -19.34 -12.05 -10.85
CA VAL A 12 -19.56 -11.73 -9.44
C VAL A 12 -18.17 -11.67 -8.80
N ALA A 13 -17.71 -10.46 -8.48
CA ALA A 13 -16.54 -10.26 -7.63
C ALA A 13 -16.87 -10.82 -6.23
N ALA A 14 -16.40 -12.03 -5.96
CA ALA A 14 -16.43 -12.59 -4.61
C ALA A 14 -15.51 -11.74 -3.74
N HIS A 15 -16.09 -10.94 -2.84
CA HIS A 15 -15.34 -10.19 -1.84
C HIS A 15 -14.88 -11.20 -0.76
N GLY A 16 -13.73 -11.82 -0.99
CA GLY A 16 -13.09 -12.67 0.01
C GLY A 16 -12.70 -11.85 1.24
N ALA A 17 -12.75 -12.45 2.42
CA ALA A 17 -12.25 -11.81 3.64
C ALA A 17 -10.78 -11.42 3.47
N TYR A 18 -10.42 -10.23 3.97
CA TYR A 18 -9.04 -9.74 3.93
C TYR A 18 -8.09 -10.72 4.63
N VAL A 19 -6.94 -10.98 4.01
CA VAL A 19 -5.88 -11.83 4.55
C VAL A 19 -4.68 -10.95 4.85
N VAL A 20 -4.30 -10.89 6.12
CA VAL A 20 -3.12 -10.17 6.61
C VAL A 20 -1.88 -10.61 5.85
N ARG A 21 -1.08 -9.65 5.44
CA ARG A 21 0.17 -9.87 4.70
C ARG A 21 1.34 -10.00 5.67
N THR A 22 2.26 -10.89 5.37
CA THR A 22 3.46 -11.08 6.17
C THR A 22 4.60 -10.20 5.67
N PHE A 23 5.66 -10.05 6.48
CA PHE A 23 6.93 -9.49 6.02
C PHE A 23 7.48 -10.17 4.75
N ALA A 24 7.27 -11.49 4.60
CA ALA A 24 7.68 -12.23 3.42
C ALA A 24 6.89 -11.81 2.17
N ASP A 25 5.58 -11.57 2.33
CA ASP A 25 4.75 -11.01 1.26
C ASP A 25 5.22 -9.60 0.87
N ALA A 26 5.48 -8.75 1.86
CA ALA A 26 5.97 -7.38 1.63
C ALA A 26 7.30 -7.36 0.88
N THR A 27 8.22 -8.28 1.23
CA THR A 27 9.50 -8.46 0.54
C THR A 27 9.29 -8.84 -0.93
N ARG A 28 8.39 -9.79 -1.20
CA ARG A 28 8.06 -10.19 -2.57
C ARG A 28 7.41 -9.04 -3.36
N TYR A 29 6.44 -8.34 -2.77
CA TYR A 29 5.78 -7.19 -3.40
C TYR A 29 6.78 -6.10 -3.75
N ARG A 30 7.69 -5.78 -2.83
CA ARG A 30 8.76 -4.82 -3.08
C ARG A 30 9.60 -5.22 -4.29
N ASP A 31 10.02 -6.47 -4.39
CA ASP A 31 10.84 -6.94 -5.51
C ASP A 31 10.07 -6.83 -6.84
N GLU A 32 8.79 -7.21 -6.86
CA GLU A 32 7.91 -7.06 -8.02
C GLU A 32 7.70 -5.57 -8.40
N CYS A 33 7.39 -4.72 -7.42
CA CYS A 33 7.13 -3.30 -7.61
C CYS A 33 8.38 -2.51 -8.02
N VAL A 34 9.56 -2.86 -7.49
CA VAL A 34 10.84 -2.27 -7.94
C VAL A 34 11.13 -2.65 -9.39
N GLN A 35 10.80 -3.87 -9.84
CA GLN A 35 10.95 -4.22 -11.26
C GLN A 35 9.97 -3.44 -12.15
N LEU A 36 8.72 -3.27 -11.71
CA LEU A 36 7.69 -2.51 -12.44
C LEU A 36 8.02 -1.03 -12.53
N HIS A 37 8.53 -0.46 -11.44
CA HIS A 37 8.85 0.96 -11.31
C HIS A 37 10.35 1.23 -11.42
N ALA A 38 11.12 0.31 -11.99
CA ALA A 38 12.57 0.38 -12.06
C ALA A 38 13.02 1.73 -12.63
N VAL A 39 13.43 2.60 -11.71
CA VAL A 39 14.34 3.70 -12.01
C VAL A 39 15.55 3.04 -12.63
N ARG A 40 15.90 3.41 -13.87
CA ARG A 40 17.07 2.87 -14.58
C ARG A 40 18.31 2.96 -13.69
N GLY A 41 18.70 1.88 -13.01
CA GLY A 41 20.08 1.66 -12.56
C GLY A 41 20.45 1.66 -11.07
N SER A 42 19.54 1.56 -10.09
CA SER A 42 19.93 1.37 -8.68
C SER A 42 19.55 0.00 -8.12
N SER A 43 20.43 -0.58 -7.29
CA SER A 43 20.16 -1.84 -6.61
C SER A 43 19.09 -1.66 -5.53
N LEU A 44 18.41 -2.75 -5.14
CA LEU A 44 17.40 -2.73 -4.09
C LEU A 44 17.91 -2.15 -2.74
N ILE A 45 19.18 -2.41 -2.42
CA ILE A 45 19.82 -1.90 -1.20
C ILE A 45 20.06 -0.37 -1.31
N ASP A 46 20.50 0.09 -2.49
CA ASP A 46 20.71 1.51 -2.74
C ASP A 46 19.37 2.26 -2.77
N TYR A 47 18.32 1.64 -3.31
CA TYR A 47 16.95 2.12 -3.25
C TYR A 47 16.50 2.30 -1.79
N MET A 48 16.63 1.28 -0.94
CA MET A 48 16.23 1.36 0.47
C MET A 48 17.00 2.44 1.24
N ARG A 49 18.30 2.59 0.97
CA ARG A 49 19.13 3.66 1.56
C ARG A 49 18.73 5.04 1.05
N GLN A 50 18.41 5.19 -0.23
CA GLN A 50 17.96 6.46 -0.80
C GLN A 50 16.55 6.86 -0.35
N VAL A 51 15.66 5.90 -0.11
CA VAL A 51 14.35 6.16 0.51
C VAL A 51 14.54 6.82 1.87
N ALA A 52 15.53 6.37 2.66
CA ALA A 52 15.86 6.96 3.95
C ALA A 52 16.56 8.33 3.88
N LEU A 53 17.06 8.77 2.71
CA LEU A 53 18.02 9.88 2.61
C LEU A 53 17.62 11.09 1.74
N HIS A 54 16.44 11.14 1.08
CA HIS A 54 15.99 12.25 0.18
C HIS A 54 16.88 12.42 -1.10
N THR A 55 16.54 13.01 -2.26
CA THR A 55 15.30 13.50 -2.93
C THR A 55 15.53 13.61 -4.46
N ASP A 56 16.26 12.69 -5.09
CA ASP A 56 16.77 12.99 -6.45
C ASP A 56 15.99 12.26 -7.56
N ASP A 57 15.19 11.25 -7.19
CA ASP A 57 14.22 10.58 -8.06
C ASP A 57 12.99 10.15 -7.24
N VAL A 58 12.35 11.13 -6.62
CA VAL A 58 11.38 10.93 -5.52
C VAL A 58 10.09 10.27 -6.00
N ASP A 59 9.66 10.55 -7.23
CA ASP A 59 8.40 10.05 -7.79
C ASP A 59 8.42 8.54 -8.03
N GLY A 60 9.51 8.00 -8.58
CA GLY A 60 9.64 6.56 -8.83
C GLY A 60 9.59 5.74 -7.54
N ARG A 61 10.24 6.24 -6.48
CA ARG A 61 10.28 5.56 -5.17
C ARG A 61 8.95 5.61 -4.44
N TRP A 62 8.24 6.74 -4.51
CA TRP A 62 6.89 6.82 -3.97
C TRP A 62 5.92 5.86 -4.67
N CYS A 63 6.09 5.66 -5.98
CA CYS A 63 5.23 4.75 -6.73
C CYS A 63 5.50 3.27 -6.41
N VAL A 64 6.73 2.89 -6.06
CA VAL A 64 6.99 1.54 -5.51
C VAL A 64 6.20 1.32 -4.22
N VAL A 65 6.19 2.30 -3.30
CA VAL A 65 5.42 2.19 -2.06
C VAL A 65 3.91 2.09 -2.36
N ARG A 66 3.40 2.91 -3.28
CA ARG A 66 2.02 2.81 -3.76
C ARG A 66 1.71 1.40 -4.28
N CYS A 67 2.58 0.84 -5.12
CA CYS A 67 2.41 -0.49 -5.68
C CYS A 67 2.37 -1.57 -4.59
N ILE A 68 3.24 -1.50 -3.58
CA ILE A 68 3.24 -2.44 -2.45
C ILE A 68 1.89 -2.38 -1.70
N LEU A 69 1.39 -1.16 -1.41
CA LEU A 69 0.09 -1.00 -0.73
C LEU A 69 -1.07 -1.54 -1.57
N GLN A 70 -1.02 -1.39 -2.90
CA GLN A 70 -2.03 -1.95 -3.81
C GLN A 70 -1.99 -3.49 -3.82
N GLN A 71 -0.79 -4.09 -3.93
CA GLN A 71 -0.65 -5.55 -3.91
C GLN A 71 -1.04 -6.15 -2.56
N ALA A 72 -0.80 -5.43 -1.47
CA ALA A 72 -1.24 -5.83 -0.14
C ALA A 72 -2.78 -5.74 0.03
N GLY A 73 -3.48 -4.99 -0.83
CA GLY A 73 -4.91 -4.71 -0.71
C GLY A 73 -5.23 -3.62 0.30
N LEU A 74 -4.25 -2.76 0.62
CA LEU A 74 -4.39 -1.63 1.53
C LEU A 74 -4.77 -0.34 0.80
N LEU A 75 -4.54 -0.31 -0.52
CA LEU A 75 -4.87 0.79 -1.41
C LEU A 75 -5.66 0.25 -2.61
N GLU A 76 -6.73 0.91 -2.98
CA GLU A 76 -7.49 0.61 -4.18
C GLU A 76 -6.65 0.85 -5.44
N ALA A 77 -6.72 -0.10 -6.38
CA ALA A 77 -5.95 -0.04 -7.62
C ALA A 77 -6.38 1.18 -8.48
N ASP A 78 -7.70 1.39 -8.57
CA ASP A 78 -8.32 2.32 -9.51
C ASP A 78 -8.34 3.76 -9.00
N THR A 79 -8.70 3.95 -7.73
CA THR A 79 -8.83 5.28 -7.14
C THR A 79 -7.58 5.74 -6.40
N GLY A 80 -6.74 4.78 -5.96
CA GLY A 80 -5.64 5.08 -5.06
C GLY A 80 -6.09 5.51 -3.66
N ASP A 81 -7.33 5.21 -3.29
CA ASP A 81 -7.84 5.42 -1.95
C ASP A 81 -7.42 4.28 -1.02
N LEU A 82 -7.28 4.57 0.27
CA LEU A 82 -6.91 3.55 1.25
C LEU A 82 -8.14 2.74 1.65
N HIS A 83 -7.97 1.43 1.78
CA HIS A 83 -9.01 0.53 2.26
C HIS A 83 -8.89 0.41 3.79
N GLU A 84 -9.49 1.37 4.53
CA GLU A 84 -9.33 1.51 5.98
C GLU A 84 -9.52 0.20 6.79
N PRO A 85 -10.53 -0.65 6.51
CA PRO A 85 -10.68 -1.92 7.23
C PRO A 85 -9.48 -2.86 7.08
N ASN A 86 -8.83 -2.86 5.91
CA ASN A 86 -7.68 -3.74 5.64
C ASN A 86 -6.42 -3.20 6.30
N VAL A 87 -6.24 -1.87 6.30
CA VAL A 87 -5.17 -1.18 7.02
C VAL A 87 -5.25 -1.49 8.52
N HIS A 88 -6.44 -1.33 9.10
CA HIS A 88 -6.65 -1.61 10.52
C HIS A 88 -6.36 -3.08 10.85
N ALA A 89 -6.88 -4.02 10.06
CA ALA A 89 -6.58 -5.44 10.23
C ALA A 89 -5.08 -5.73 10.08
N GLN A 90 -4.41 -5.11 9.12
CA GLN A 90 -2.98 -5.29 8.90
C GLN A 90 -2.16 -4.84 10.13
N MET A 91 -2.42 -3.63 10.64
CA MET A 91 -1.71 -3.04 11.78
C MET A 91 -1.95 -3.80 13.09
N GLN A 92 -3.15 -4.35 13.30
CA GLN A 92 -3.46 -5.18 14.47
C GLN A 92 -2.61 -6.46 14.56
N HIS A 93 -2.07 -6.92 13.43
CA HIS A 93 -1.36 -8.18 13.35
C HIS A 93 0.16 -8.05 13.11
N SER A 94 0.62 -6.89 12.66
CA SER A 94 2.04 -6.62 12.37
C SER A 94 2.81 -6.28 13.63
N ASN A 95 3.33 -7.30 14.33
CA ASN A 95 4.40 -7.31 15.34
C ASN A 95 4.43 -6.24 16.46
N ALA A 96 3.49 -5.31 16.51
CA ALA A 96 3.28 -4.40 17.59
C ALA A 96 2.64 -5.19 18.72
N ILE A 97 3.20 -5.05 19.92
CA ILE A 97 2.45 -5.35 21.13
C ILE A 97 1.29 -4.35 21.11
N VAL A 98 0.13 -4.74 20.59
CA VAL A 98 -1.06 -3.88 20.60
C VAL A 98 -1.55 -3.86 22.05
N GLU A 99 -1.06 -2.89 22.81
CA GLU A 99 -1.51 -2.66 24.18
C GLU A 99 -2.96 -2.14 24.19
N ASP A 100 -3.37 -1.38 23.16
CA ASP A 100 -4.74 -0.90 22.97
C ASP A 100 -5.18 -0.89 21.47
N PRO A 101 -6.23 -1.65 21.07
CA PRO A 101 -6.77 -1.61 19.71
C PRO A 101 -7.43 -0.27 19.33
N ASP A 102 -7.81 0.58 20.29
CA ASP A 102 -8.33 1.91 19.99
C ASP A 102 -7.22 2.89 19.58
N ASP A 103 -5.98 2.68 20.04
CA ASP A 103 -4.81 3.47 19.64
C ASP A 103 -4.42 3.20 18.17
N VAL A 104 -4.45 1.94 17.73
CA VAL A 104 -4.26 1.55 16.31
C VAL A 104 -5.23 2.32 15.42
N ARG A 105 -6.50 2.39 15.82
CA ARG A 105 -7.56 3.09 15.07
C ARG A 105 -7.30 4.59 15.03
N SER A 106 -6.90 5.19 16.15
CA SER A 106 -6.57 6.62 16.25
C SER A 106 -5.40 7.00 15.33
N GLU A 107 -4.30 6.25 15.41
CA GLU A 107 -3.10 6.49 14.58
C GLU A 107 -3.37 6.26 13.10
N THR A 108 -4.15 5.22 12.77
CA THR A 108 -4.63 5.00 11.40
C THR A 108 -5.38 6.23 10.90
N HIS A 109 -6.38 6.73 11.65
CA HIS A 109 -7.13 7.91 11.24
C HIS A 109 -6.29 9.18 11.17
N ARG A 110 -5.29 9.34 12.03
CA ARG A 110 -4.35 10.47 11.97
C ARG A 110 -3.51 10.41 10.70
N CYS A 111 -2.88 9.27 10.42
CA CYS A 111 -2.04 9.07 9.24
C CYS A 111 -2.83 9.06 7.92
N LEU A 112 -4.11 8.66 7.95
CA LEU A 112 -5.02 8.79 6.80
C LEU A 112 -5.32 10.25 6.43
N ARG A 113 -5.26 11.15 7.41
CA ARG A 113 -5.53 12.59 7.25
C ARG A 113 -4.28 13.41 6.94
N GLU A 114 -3.08 12.86 7.12
CA GLU A 114 -1.80 13.49 6.78
C GLU A 114 -1.26 12.94 5.44
N PRO A 115 -1.03 13.76 4.38
CA PRO A 115 -1.31 15.19 4.18
C PRO A 115 -2.46 15.44 3.19
N ASP A 116 -3.04 16.64 3.28
CA ASP A 116 -3.79 17.28 2.19
C ASP A 116 -2.93 17.28 0.92
N ALA A 117 -3.20 16.37 -0.02
CA ALA A 117 -2.43 16.24 -1.24
C ALA A 117 -3.34 16.27 -2.47
N THR A 118 -3.53 17.49 -2.97
CA THR A 118 -3.89 17.81 -4.36
C THR A 118 -2.83 17.33 -5.38
N ASP A 119 -1.81 16.60 -4.95
CA ASP A 119 -0.58 16.35 -5.70
C ASP A 119 -0.17 14.86 -5.63
N GLY A 120 -0.37 14.13 -6.74
CA GLY A 120 0.23 12.82 -7.05
C GLY A 120 -0.12 11.62 -6.13
N GLY A 121 -0.89 10.66 -6.63
CA GLY A 121 -1.31 9.47 -5.87
C GLY A 121 -0.16 8.63 -5.27
N CYS A 122 1.05 8.66 -5.85
CA CYS A 122 2.22 7.97 -5.29
C CYS A 122 2.76 8.67 -4.03
N ARG A 123 2.88 10.01 -4.05
CA ARG A 123 3.35 10.79 -2.90
C ARG A 123 2.42 10.63 -1.71
N ARG A 124 1.10 10.66 -1.95
CA ARG A 124 0.08 10.42 -0.93
C ARG A 124 0.25 9.05 -0.25
N ALA A 125 0.39 8.00 -1.07
CA ALA A 125 0.62 6.64 -0.57
C ALA A 125 1.91 6.53 0.26
N TYR A 126 2.98 7.19 -0.19
CA TYR A 126 4.24 7.25 0.56
C TYR A 126 4.10 7.99 1.89
N THR A 127 3.46 9.15 1.93
CA THR A 127 3.32 9.91 3.18
C THR A 127 2.48 9.17 4.21
N PHE A 128 1.41 8.51 3.78
CA PHE A 128 0.64 7.61 4.65
C PHE A 128 1.55 6.51 5.23
N PHE A 129 2.27 5.78 4.38
CA PHE A 129 3.17 4.71 4.80
C PHE A 129 4.24 5.22 5.78
N ALA A 130 4.87 6.37 5.49
CA ALA A 130 5.88 6.98 6.34
C ALA A 130 5.31 7.43 7.70
N CYS A 131 4.06 7.91 7.74
CA CYS A 131 3.39 8.26 8.99
C CYS A 131 3.20 7.02 9.87
N ILE A 132 2.71 5.90 9.31
CA ILE A 132 2.55 4.66 10.08
C ILE A 132 3.90 4.17 10.62
N GLN A 133 4.95 4.16 9.80
CA GLN A 133 6.30 3.77 10.21
C GLN A 133 6.94 4.67 11.28
N SER A 134 6.36 5.86 11.54
CA SER A 134 6.77 6.74 12.63
C SER A 134 6.05 6.45 13.96
N THR A 135 5.07 5.56 13.95
CA THR A 135 4.36 5.08 15.14
C THR A 135 5.03 3.83 15.71
N GLU A 136 4.47 3.28 16.78
CA GLU A 136 4.85 1.96 17.31
C GLU A 136 4.27 0.79 16.50
N TYR A 137 3.43 1.09 15.51
CA TYR A 137 2.78 0.13 14.63
C TYR A 137 3.54 0.02 13.31
N ASP A 138 3.65 -1.21 12.78
CA ASP A 138 4.14 -1.45 11.42
C ASP A 138 2.95 -1.80 10.50
N LEU A 139 3.20 -1.94 9.21
CA LEU A 139 2.31 -2.61 8.28
C LEU A 139 2.79 -4.02 7.93
N PHE A 140 4.06 -4.38 8.15
CA PHE A 140 4.61 -5.67 7.70
C PHE A 140 5.63 -6.29 8.65
#